data_AF-X1G785-F1
#
_entry.id   AF-X1G785-F1
#
_cell.length_a   1.000
_cell.length_b   1.000
_cell.length_c   1.000
_cell.angle_alpha   90.00
_cell.angle_beta   90.00
_cell.angle_gamma   90.00
#
_symmetry.space_group_name_H-M   'P 1'
#
loop_
_entity.id
_entity.type
_entity.pdbx_description
1 polymer ?
#
loop_
_entity_poly.entity_id
_entity_poly.type
_entity_poly.pdbx_seq_one_letter_code
_entity_poly.pdbx_strand_id
1 'polypeptide(L)'
;MLKKPYITARTNVLCIIGYPIEHSMSPIMHNAALKDQSLDYVYVAFNIPPNDLKNAVLGFKMLSIKGINVTIPYKENIIPYLDEIDPLAEKIGAVNTIKNEGKYLIGKNTDASGAKKALLDAGCEITGKK
;
A
#
# COMPACT_ATOMS: atom_id res chain seq x y z
N MET A 1 -15.52 21.15 -25.18
CA MET A 1 -14.45 20.14 -24.97
C MET A 1 -15.06 18.96 -24.25
N LEU A 2 -15.04 17.76 -24.83
CA LEU A 2 -15.50 16.55 -24.14
C LEU A 2 -14.56 16.29 -22.95
N LYS A 3 -15.10 16.23 -21.73
CA LYS A 3 -14.34 15.80 -20.54
C LYS A 3 -13.80 14.39 -20.85
N LYS A 4 -12.47 14.22 -20.93
CA LYS A 4 -11.87 12.89 -21.00
C LYS A 4 -12.42 12.03 -19.86
N PRO A 5 -12.77 10.76 -20.10
CA PRO A 5 -13.21 9.87 -19.04
C PRO A 5 -12.10 9.73 -17.98
N TYR A 6 -12.48 9.81 -16.70
CA TYR A 6 -11.56 9.72 -15.56
C TYR A 6 -10.89 8.34 -15.43
N ILE A 7 -11.55 7.29 -15.92
CA ILE A 7 -11.07 5.90 -15.91
C ILE A 7 -11.25 5.32 -17.30
N THR A 8 -10.25 4.58 -17.77
CA THR A 8 -10.25 3.89 -19.07
C THR A 8 -9.77 2.45 -18.91
N ALA A 9 -9.80 1.66 -19.98
CA ALA A 9 -9.24 0.30 -19.98
C ALA A 9 -7.71 0.25 -19.73
N ARG A 10 -7.01 1.38 -19.76
CA ARG A 10 -5.56 1.48 -19.48
C ARG A 10 -5.24 1.88 -18.04
N THR A 11 -6.24 2.32 -17.29
CA THR A 11 -6.05 2.83 -15.93
C THR A 11 -5.55 1.73 -15.00
N ASN A 12 -4.45 1.99 -14.30
CA ASN A 12 -3.85 1.04 -13.38
C ASN A 12 -4.54 1.10 -12.01
N VAL A 13 -4.46 0.01 -11.25
CA VAL A 13 -5.05 -0.06 -9.90
C VAL A 13 -3.96 -0.12 -8.84
N LEU A 14 -4.10 0.75 -7.84
CA LEU A 14 -3.48 0.68 -6.52
C LEU A 14 -4.57 0.33 -5.50
N CYS A 15 -4.19 -0.25 -4.37
CA CYS A 15 -5.17 -0.50 -3.33
C CYS A 15 -4.61 -0.45 -1.91
N ILE A 16 -5.54 -0.45 -0.95
CA ILE A 16 -5.29 -0.79 0.44
C ILE A 16 -6.09 -2.05 0.83
N ILE A 17 -5.48 -2.91 1.63
CA ILE A 17 -6.12 -4.10 2.21
C ILE A 17 -6.14 -4.02 3.74
N GLY A 18 -7.22 -4.50 4.34
CA GLY A 18 -7.40 -4.62 5.78
C GLY A 18 -8.73 -5.27 6.11
N TYR A 19 -9.03 -5.39 7.41
CA TYR A 19 -10.31 -5.92 7.87
C TYR A 19 -10.64 -5.48 9.32
N PRO A 20 -11.77 -4.80 9.55
CA PRO A 20 -12.57 -4.05 8.58
C PRO A 20 -11.76 -2.87 8.00
N ILE A 21 -12.10 -2.37 6.81
CA ILE A 21 -11.31 -1.35 6.09
C ILE A 21 -12.12 -0.13 5.62
N GLU A 22 -13.44 -0.16 5.79
CA GLU A 22 -14.40 0.81 5.26
C GLU A 22 -14.14 2.24 5.77
N HIS A 23 -13.52 2.38 6.94
CA HIS A 23 -13.18 3.68 7.53
C HIS A 23 -11.85 4.27 7.01
N SER A 24 -11.16 3.59 6.10
CA SER A 24 -9.88 4.07 5.58
C SER A 24 -10.05 5.36 4.78
N MET A 25 -9.30 6.39 5.16
CA MET A 25 -9.19 7.65 4.42
C MET A 25 -8.18 7.57 3.26
N SER A 26 -7.39 6.50 3.18
CA SER A 26 -6.34 6.33 2.15
C SER A 26 -6.89 6.44 0.72
N PRO A 27 -8.05 5.85 0.35
CA PRO A 27 -8.61 6.05 -0.99
C PRO A 27 -8.92 7.49 -1.32
N ILE A 28 -9.44 8.28 -0.37
CA ILE A 28 -9.73 9.71 -0.60
C ILE A 28 -8.42 10.47 -0.84
N MET A 29 -7.44 10.28 0.06
CA MET A 29 -6.14 10.95 0.00
C MET A 29 -5.37 10.60 -1.29
N HIS A 30 -5.24 9.31 -1.62
CA HIS A 30 -4.46 8.88 -2.77
C HIS A 30 -5.14 9.24 -4.09
N ASN A 31 -6.46 9.10 -4.24
CA ASN A 31 -7.11 9.52 -5.48
C ASN A 31 -7.03 11.04 -5.69
N ALA A 32 -7.07 11.85 -4.62
CA ALA A 32 -6.84 13.29 -4.74
C ALA A 32 -5.43 13.60 -5.27
N ALA A 33 -4.40 12.95 -4.72
CA ALA A 33 -3.02 13.09 -5.18
C ALA A 33 -2.81 12.58 -6.61
N LEU A 34 -3.38 11.42 -6.98
CA LEU A 34 -3.29 10.86 -8.33
C LEU A 34 -3.92 11.80 -9.37
N LYS A 35 -5.07 12.40 -9.03
CA LYS A 35 -5.76 13.37 -9.88
C LYS A 35 -4.95 14.65 -10.05
N ASP A 36 -4.42 15.20 -8.95
CA ASP A 36 -3.57 16.40 -8.96
C ASP A 36 -2.33 16.21 -9.85
N GLN A 37 -1.71 15.03 -9.75
CA GLN A 37 -0.52 14.67 -10.52
C GLN A 37 -0.83 14.13 -11.93
N SER A 38 -2.10 14.09 -12.34
CA SER A 38 -2.54 13.56 -13.65
C SER A 38 -2.02 12.14 -13.96
N LEU A 39 -1.95 11.28 -12.95
CA LEU A 39 -1.49 9.89 -13.06
C LEU A 39 -2.67 8.96 -13.44
N ASP A 40 -2.48 8.07 -14.41
CA ASP A 40 -3.50 7.12 -14.89
C ASP A 40 -3.64 5.91 -13.95
N TYR A 41 -4.06 6.18 -12.72
CA TYR A 41 -4.27 5.21 -11.66
C TYR A 41 -5.57 5.51 -10.91
N VAL A 42 -6.14 4.46 -10.32
CA VAL A 42 -7.16 4.55 -9.26
C VAL A 42 -6.66 3.87 -8.00
N TYR A 43 -7.10 4.38 -6.85
CA TYR A 43 -6.81 3.77 -5.56
C TYR A 43 -8.10 3.28 -4.90
N VAL A 44 -8.18 1.98 -4.56
CA VAL A 44 -9.37 1.37 -3.98
C VAL A 44 -9.08 0.64 -2.66
N ALA A 45 -10.10 0.41 -1.84
CA ALA A 45 -9.98 -0.42 -0.64
C ALA A 45 -10.60 -1.80 -0.89
N PHE A 46 -9.92 -2.86 -0.46
CA PHE A 46 -10.45 -4.22 -0.47
C PHE A 46 -10.61 -4.70 0.98
N ASN A 47 -11.86 -4.95 1.39
CA ASN A 47 -12.17 -5.57 2.68
C ASN A 47 -11.99 -7.07 2.54
N ILE A 48 -10.91 -7.62 3.10
CA ILE A 48 -10.53 -9.02 2.91
C ILE A 48 -10.66 -9.72 4.24
N PRO A 49 -11.53 -10.73 4.42
CA PRO A 49 -11.55 -11.53 5.64
C PRO A 49 -10.22 -12.25 5.88
N PRO A 50 -9.83 -12.52 7.15
CA PRO A 50 -8.51 -13.11 7.45
C PRO A 50 -8.24 -14.45 6.73
N ASN A 51 -9.27 -15.26 6.54
CA ASN A 51 -9.16 -16.57 5.88
C ASN A 51 -8.90 -16.47 4.36
N ASP A 52 -9.13 -15.30 3.76
CA ASP A 52 -9.02 -15.09 2.31
C ASP A 52 -7.72 -14.38 1.90
N LEU A 53 -6.86 -14.02 2.85
CA LEU A 53 -5.64 -13.24 2.58
C LEU A 53 -4.77 -13.87 1.49
N LYS A 54 -4.54 -15.18 1.56
CA LYS A 54 -3.78 -15.92 0.55
C LYS A 54 -4.40 -15.81 -0.84
N ASN A 55 -5.72 -15.97 -0.95
CA ASN A 55 -6.44 -15.89 -2.23
C ASN A 55 -6.40 -14.48 -2.79
N ALA A 56 -6.51 -13.46 -1.92
CA ALA A 56 -6.38 -12.06 -2.31
C ALA A 56 -4.99 -11.77 -2.91
N VAL A 57 -3.91 -12.24 -2.27
CA VAL A 57 -2.53 -12.05 -2.78
C VAL A 57 -2.35 -12.70 -4.16
N LEU A 58 -2.88 -13.91 -4.36
CA LEU A 58 -2.90 -14.55 -5.69
C LEU A 58 -3.65 -13.70 -6.72
N GLY A 59 -4.80 -13.15 -6.33
CA GLY A 59 -5.58 -12.21 -7.14
C GLY A 59 -4.77 -10.96 -7.53
N PHE A 60 -4.02 -10.37 -6.60
CA PHE A 60 -3.20 -9.18 -6.87
C PHE A 60 -2.11 -9.44 -7.90
N LYS A 61 -1.47 -10.62 -7.85
CA LYS A 61 -0.53 -11.07 -8.88
C LYS A 61 -1.23 -11.17 -10.24
N MET A 62 -2.37 -11.87 -10.31
CA MET A 62 -3.06 -12.14 -11.59
C MET A 62 -3.68 -10.90 -12.23
N LEU A 63 -4.27 -10.02 -11.42
CA LEU A 63 -4.90 -8.77 -11.87
C LEU A 63 -3.88 -7.66 -12.11
N SER A 64 -2.58 -7.91 -11.89
CA SER A 64 -1.50 -6.93 -12.07
C SER A 64 -1.70 -5.64 -11.28
N ILE A 65 -2.24 -5.74 -10.05
CA ILE A 65 -2.37 -4.60 -9.13
C ILE A 65 -0.97 -4.07 -8.83
N LYS A 66 -0.72 -2.80 -9.15
CA LYS A 66 0.65 -2.25 -9.22
C LYS A 66 1.29 -2.01 -7.85
N GLY A 67 0.48 -1.66 -6.87
CA GLY A 67 0.92 -1.43 -5.50
C GLY A 67 -0.22 -1.65 -4.52
N ILE A 68 0.11 -2.25 -3.38
CA ILE A 68 -0.85 -2.61 -2.33
C ILE A 68 -0.35 -2.04 -1.00
N ASN A 69 -1.12 -1.17 -0.37
CA ASN A 69 -0.93 -0.86 1.03
C ASN A 69 -1.59 -1.92 1.89
N VAL A 70 -0.94 -2.27 2.99
CA VAL A 70 -1.39 -3.27 3.94
C VAL A 70 -1.58 -2.60 5.29
N THR A 71 -2.77 -2.74 5.86
CA THR A 71 -3.06 -2.26 7.20
C THR A 71 -3.54 -3.39 8.11
N ILE A 72 -3.95 -3.04 9.33
CA ILE A 72 -4.43 -3.98 10.34
C ILE A 72 -5.54 -4.87 9.75
N PRO A 73 -5.53 -6.19 10.02
CA PRO A 73 -4.58 -6.93 10.87
C PRO A 73 -3.43 -7.60 10.10
N TYR A 74 -3.16 -7.19 8.86
CA TYR A 74 -2.38 -8.00 7.91
C TYR A 74 -0.89 -7.68 7.82
N LYS A 75 -0.40 -6.66 8.51
CA LYS A 75 0.98 -6.19 8.32
C LYS A 75 2.03 -7.28 8.60
N GLU A 76 1.78 -8.19 9.54
CA GLU A 76 2.66 -9.31 9.87
C GLU A 76 2.34 -10.54 9.00
N ASN A 77 1.06 -10.92 8.93
CA ASN A 77 0.62 -12.17 8.30
C ASN A 77 0.66 -12.16 6.76
N ILE A 78 0.93 -11.00 6.14
CA ILE A 78 1.12 -10.90 4.69
C ILE A 78 2.49 -11.42 4.23
N ILE A 79 3.50 -11.39 5.11
CA ILE A 79 4.91 -11.70 4.83
C ILE A 79 5.10 -13.06 4.14
N PRO A 80 4.47 -14.17 4.59
CA PRO A 80 4.64 -15.48 3.96
C PRO A 80 4.17 -15.58 2.51
N TYR A 81 3.47 -14.57 1.99
CA TYR A 81 2.91 -14.56 0.62
C TYR A 81 3.70 -13.66 -0.34
N LEU A 82 4.79 -13.03 0.12
CA LEU A 82 5.63 -12.14 -0.67
C LEU A 82 6.83 -12.89 -1.24
N ASP A 83 7.36 -12.40 -2.36
CA ASP A 83 8.51 -13.01 -3.03
C ASP A 83 9.84 -12.41 -2.52
N GLU A 84 9.81 -11.14 -2.08
CA GLU A 84 10.95 -10.44 -1.49
C GLU A 84 10.46 -9.49 -0.37
N ILE A 85 11.30 -9.25 0.63
CA ILE A 85 11.06 -8.30 1.71
C ILE A 85 12.29 -7.41 1.86
N ASP A 86 12.06 -6.10 1.91
CA ASP A 86 13.10 -5.11 2.18
C ASP A 86 13.73 -5.35 3.57
N PRO A 87 15.06 -5.20 3.73
CA PRO A 87 15.75 -5.48 4.99
C PRO A 87 15.18 -4.75 6.21
N LEU A 88 14.67 -3.52 6.04
CA LEU A 88 14.03 -2.79 7.13
C LEU A 88 12.69 -3.42 7.52
N ALA A 89 11.90 -3.84 6.53
CA ALA A 89 10.62 -4.49 6.78
C ALA A 89 10.79 -5.86 7.45
N GLU A 90 11.82 -6.61 7.04
CA GLU A 90 12.19 -7.89 7.68
C GLU A 90 12.56 -7.68 9.14
N LYS A 91 13.40 -6.67 9.45
CA LYS A 91 13.78 -6.33 10.83
C LYS A 91 12.60 -5.88 11.69
N ILE A 92 11.65 -5.16 11.11
CA ILE A 92 10.43 -4.71 11.81
C ILE A 92 9.45 -5.88 12.02
N GLY A 93 9.47 -6.89 11.14
CA GLY A 93 8.51 -8.00 11.15
C GLY A 93 7.14 -7.61 10.59
N ALA A 94 7.04 -6.47 9.89
CA ALA A 94 5.77 -6.00 9.32
C ALA A 94 5.95 -5.27 7.99
N VAL A 95 5.03 -5.51 7.06
CA VAL A 95 4.95 -4.88 5.74
C VAL A 95 3.68 -4.04 5.66
N ASN A 96 3.80 -2.77 5.28
CA ASN A 96 2.67 -1.87 5.05
C ASN A 96 2.49 -1.48 3.57
N THR A 97 3.44 -1.85 2.71
CA THR A 97 3.48 -1.47 1.29
C THR A 97 4.07 -2.61 0.47
N ILE A 98 3.40 -3.02 -0.60
CA ILE A 98 3.86 -4.05 -1.54
C ILE A 98 3.94 -3.42 -2.92
N LYS A 99 5.04 -3.66 -3.62
CA LYS A 99 5.21 -3.35 -5.06
C LYS A 99 5.06 -4.63 -5.86
N ASN A 100 4.28 -4.60 -6.93
CA ASN A 100 4.11 -5.75 -7.84
C ASN A 100 4.87 -5.51 -9.15
N GLU A 101 5.96 -6.23 -9.35
CA GLU A 101 6.79 -6.20 -10.54
C GLU A 101 6.52 -7.43 -11.40
N GLY A 102 5.42 -7.39 -12.17
CA GLY A 102 5.12 -8.48 -13.11
C GLY A 102 4.85 -9.83 -12.44
N LYS A 103 4.10 -9.81 -11.32
CA LYS A 103 3.78 -10.95 -10.42
C LYS A 103 4.84 -11.24 -9.35
N TYR A 104 5.91 -10.46 -9.30
CA TYR A 104 6.89 -10.49 -8.23
C TYR A 104 6.55 -9.43 -7.15
N LEU A 105 6.21 -9.87 -5.94
CA LEU A 105 5.74 -9.02 -4.85
C LEU A 105 6.87 -8.70 -3.88
N ILE A 106 7.20 -7.42 -3.79
CA ILE A 106 8.26 -6.89 -2.92
C ILE A 106 7.62 -6.12 -1.76
N GLY A 107 7.80 -6.62 -0.53
CA GLY A 107 7.30 -6.01 0.70
C GLY A 107 8.22 -4.94 1.27
N LYS A 108 7.64 -3.83 1.73
CA LYS A 108 8.32 -2.70 2.35
C LYS A 108 7.56 -2.19 3.57
N ASN A 109 8.29 -1.51 4.46
CA ASN A 109 7.72 -0.77 5.57
C ASN A 109 8.08 0.71 5.46
N THR A 110 7.10 1.53 5.10
CA THR A 110 7.25 2.99 4.95
C THR A 110 6.82 3.77 6.19
N ASP A 111 6.15 3.12 7.16
CA ASP A 111 5.71 3.79 8.39
C ASP A 111 6.91 4.22 9.24
N ALA A 112 7.95 3.38 9.34
CA ALA A 112 9.13 3.68 10.13
C ALA A 112 9.87 4.93 9.62
N SER A 113 10.09 5.01 8.30
CA SER A 113 10.73 6.17 7.69
C SER A 113 9.81 7.40 7.70
N GLY A 114 8.50 7.22 7.50
CA GLY A 114 7.50 8.26 7.59
C GLY A 114 7.40 8.89 8.97
N ALA A 115 7.35 8.08 10.04
CA ALA A 115 7.32 8.55 11.42
C ALA A 115 8.59 9.31 11.79
N LYS A 116 9.76 8.78 11.41
CA LYS A 116 11.04 9.48 11.60
C LYS A 116 11.05 10.85 10.93
N LYS A 117 10.59 10.91 9.68
CA LYS A 117 10.52 12.16 8.93
C LYS A 117 9.57 13.16 9.58
N ALA A 118 8.38 12.72 9.98
CA ALA A 118 7.39 13.58 10.64
C ALA A 118 7.94 14.21 11.94
N LEU A 119 8.70 13.46 12.75
CA LEU A 119 9.36 13.99 13.95
C LEU A 119 10.43 15.04 13.61
N LEU A 120 11.26 14.77 12.60
CA LEU A 120 12.29 15.72 12.14
C LEU A 120 11.66 17.00 11.58
N ASP A 121 10.62 16.87 10.76
CA ASP A 121 9.88 18.00 10.17
C ASP A 121 9.16 18.84 11.25
N ALA A 122 8.80 18.23 12.38
CA ALA A 122 8.28 18.92 13.56
C ALA A 122 9.39 19.56 14.44
N GLY A 123 10.66 19.48 14.04
CA GLY A 123 11.80 20.04 14.77
C GLY A 123 12.29 19.18 15.94
N CYS A 124 11.88 17.92 16.05
CA CYS A 124 12.37 17.04 17.10
C CYS A 124 13.77 16.49 16.78
N GLU A 125 14.73 16.74 17.67
CA GLU A 125 16.00 16.02 17.64
C GLU A 125 15.82 14.61 18.21
N ILE A 126 16.08 13.60 17.40
CA ILE A 126 15.88 12.17 17.72
C ILE A 126 17.18 11.39 17.94
N THR A 127 18.34 11.99 17.65
CA THR A 127 19.65 11.33 17.85
C THR A 127 19.96 11.23 19.35
N GLY A 128 20.18 10.02 19.85
CA GLY A 128 20.59 9.77 21.25
C GLY A 128 19.47 9.90 22.29
N LYS A 129 18.21 10.07 21.88
CA LYS A 129 17.06 10.15 22.79
C LYS A 129 16.33 8.80 22.86
N LYS A 130 15.74 8.50 24.03
CA LYS A 130 14.89 7.33 24.29
C LYS A 130 13.43 7.74 24.31
#